data_AF-A0A969YMT1-F1
#
_entry.id   AF-A0A969YMT1-F1
#
_cell.length_a   1.000
_cell.length_b   1.000
_cell.length_c   1.000
_cell.angle_alpha   90.00
_cell.angle_beta   90.00
_cell.angle_gamma   90.00
#
_symmetry.space_group_name_H-M   'P 1'
#
loop_
_entity.id
_entity.type
_entity.pdbx_description
1 polymer ?
#
loop_
_entity_poly.entity_id
_entity_poly.type
_entity_poly.pdbx_seq_one_letter_code
_entity_poly.pdbx_strand_id
1 'polypeptide(L)'
;MGARKQEVGTSDHPYGDIARGCHSVARELLATLQKETAILKGFRTQELMEMLPEKMALVQELGSRMKELQSFAGESGTKQDHPELAALKVTLAEVKKANHLNQLFIQGTLEYWQGLMTLFCPSTYGNPFGPAPHKAALPPRGLTFSKEV
;
A
#
# COMPACT_ATOMS: atom_id res chain seq x y z
N MET A 1 -26.24 -15.56 -57.98
CA MET A 1 -26.80 -15.19 -56.65
C MET A 1 -25.65 -15.11 -55.66
N GLY A 2 -25.08 -13.92 -55.47
CA GLY A 2 -23.98 -13.68 -54.54
C GLY A 2 -24.51 -12.96 -53.30
N ALA A 3 -24.54 -13.65 -52.16
CA ALA A 3 -24.84 -13.03 -50.88
C ALA A 3 -23.54 -12.45 -50.30
N ARG A 4 -23.49 -11.11 -50.22
CA ARG A 4 -22.44 -10.34 -49.56
C ARG A 4 -22.36 -10.76 -48.09
N LYS A 5 -21.21 -11.29 -47.67
CA LYS A 5 -20.81 -11.31 -46.27
C LYS A 5 -20.71 -9.87 -45.79
N GLN A 6 -21.54 -9.49 -44.83
CA GLN A 6 -21.35 -8.29 -44.04
C GLN A 6 -20.08 -8.48 -43.20
N GLU A 7 -19.08 -7.65 -43.47
CA GLU A 7 -17.92 -7.47 -42.61
C GLU A 7 -18.41 -6.85 -41.30
N VAL A 8 -18.27 -7.61 -40.21
CA VAL A 8 -18.44 -7.10 -38.85
C VAL A 8 -17.27 -6.16 -38.61
N GLY A 9 -17.50 -4.87 -38.83
CA GLY A 9 -16.60 -3.83 -38.39
C GLY A 9 -16.56 -3.83 -36.87
N THR A 10 -15.56 -4.50 -36.30
CA THR A 10 -15.08 -4.18 -34.96
C THR A 10 -14.58 -2.75 -35.03
N SER A 11 -15.42 -1.81 -34.63
CA SER A 11 -15.00 -0.44 -34.34
C SER A 11 -13.98 -0.52 -33.21
N ASP A 12 -12.70 -0.62 -33.57
CA ASP A 12 -11.55 -0.41 -32.69
C ASP A 12 -11.60 1.04 -32.24
N HIS A 13 -12.42 1.30 -31.23
CA HIS A 13 -12.44 2.60 -30.59
C HIS A 13 -11.14 2.69 -29.76
N PRO A 14 -10.25 3.65 -30.05
CA PRO A 14 -8.97 3.79 -29.34
C PRO A 14 -9.17 3.94 -27.83
N TYR A 15 -10.35 4.42 -27.42
CA TYR A 15 -10.77 4.48 -26.01
C TYR A 15 -10.86 3.10 -25.33
N GLY A 16 -11.40 2.10 -26.03
CA GLY A 16 -11.55 0.73 -25.50
C GLY A 16 -10.20 0.07 -25.26
N ASP A 17 -9.24 0.28 -26.17
CA ASP A 17 -7.88 -0.27 -26.04
C ASP A 17 -7.10 0.37 -24.88
N ILE A 18 -7.25 1.68 -24.69
CA ILE A 18 -6.63 2.38 -23.55
C ILE A 18 -7.25 1.91 -22.22
N ALA A 19 -8.58 1.77 -22.16
CA ALA A 19 -9.25 1.25 -20.97
C ALA A 19 -8.82 -0.19 -20.64
N ARG A 20 -8.68 -1.05 -21.65
CA ARG A 20 -8.17 -2.41 -21.51
C ARG A 20 -6.74 -2.44 -21.01
N GLY A 21 -5.89 -1.58 -21.57
CA GLY A 21 -4.51 -1.39 -21.13
C GLY A 21 -4.43 -0.96 -19.66
N CYS A 22 -5.24 0.01 -19.24
CA CYS A 22 -5.35 0.42 -17.84
C CYS A 22 -5.78 -0.76 -16.95
N HIS A 23 -6.78 -1.53 -17.40
CA HIS A 23 -7.30 -2.66 -16.64
C HIS A 23 -6.24 -3.77 -16.47
N SER A 24 -5.45 -4.06 -17.51
CA SER A 24 -4.35 -5.03 -17.44
C SER A 24 -3.32 -4.62 -16.39
N VAL A 25 -2.82 -3.38 -16.45
CA VAL A 25 -1.82 -2.88 -15.49
C VAL A 25 -2.39 -2.83 -14.06
N ALA A 26 -3.65 -2.46 -13.90
CA ALA A 26 -4.31 -2.47 -12.59
C ALA A 26 -4.41 -3.89 -12.00
N ARG A 27 -4.64 -4.91 -12.83
CA ARG A 27 -4.65 -6.32 -12.39
C ARG A 27 -3.27 -6.82 -11.99
N GLU A 28 -2.24 -6.45 -12.75
CA GLU A 28 -0.85 -6.77 -12.41
C GLU A 28 -0.47 -6.12 -11.08
N LEU A 29 -0.78 -4.83 -10.90
CA LEU A 29 -0.56 -4.13 -9.64
C LEU A 29 -1.30 -4.79 -8.47
N LEU A 30 -2.54 -5.25 -8.68
CA LEU A 30 -3.29 -5.98 -7.65
C LEU A 30 -2.58 -7.29 -7.27
N ALA A 31 -2.09 -8.05 -8.25
CA ALA A 31 -1.34 -9.28 -8.00
C ALA A 31 -0.03 -9.00 -7.23
N THR A 32 0.69 -7.95 -7.59
CA THR A 32 1.91 -7.51 -6.88
C THR A 32 1.59 -7.11 -5.44
N LEU A 33 0.48 -6.40 -5.19
CA LEU A 33 0.02 -6.05 -3.83
C LEU A 33 -0.39 -7.28 -3.00
N GLN A 34 -1.02 -8.28 -3.62
CA GLN A 34 -1.36 -9.54 -2.94
C GLN A 34 -0.10 -10.34 -2.58
N LYS A 35 0.89 -10.35 -3.47
CA LYS A 35 2.23 -10.92 -3.20
C LYS A 35 2.92 -10.18 -2.05
N GLU A 36 2.83 -8.85 -2.03
CA GLU A 36 3.35 -8.00 -0.94
C GLU A 36 2.72 -8.41 0.40
N THR A 37 1.40 -8.65 0.44
CA THR A 37 0.74 -9.13 1.66
C THR A 37 1.35 -10.44 2.17
N ALA A 38 1.66 -11.39 1.28
CA ALA A 38 2.27 -12.66 1.66
C ALA A 38 3.72 -12.50 2.16
N ILE A 39 4.48 -11.61 1.54
CA ILE A 39 5.87 -11.28 1.93
C ILE A 39 5.89 -10.60 3.30
N LEU A 40 5.02 -9.60 3.50
CA LEU A 40 4.87 -8.86 4.76
C LEU A 40 4.53 -9.80 5.92
N LYS A 41 3.56 -10.70 5.72
CA LYS A 41 3.20 -11.72 6.73
C LYS A 41 4.34 -12.69 7.05
N GLY A 42 5.22 -12.94 6.09
CA GLY A 42 6.40 -13.79 6.26
C GLY A 42 7.61 -13.04 6.85
N PHE A 43 7.51 -11.73 7.11
CA PHE A 43 8.63 -10.88 7.54
C PHE A 43 9.87 -10.97 6.64
N ARG A 44 9.66 -11.18 5.33
CA ARG A 44 10.75 -11.37 4.36
C ARG A 44 11.21 -10.03 3.81
N THR A 45 11.97 -9.29 4.62
CA THR A 45 12.40 -7.92 4.32
C THR A 45 13.15 -7.78 2.99
N GLN A 46 14.00 -8.75 2.64
CA GLN A 46 14.76 -8.70 1.39
C GLN A 46 13.84 -8.79 0.17
N GLU A 47 12.91 -9.76 0.15
CA GLU A 47 11.91 -9.90 -0.93
C GLU A 47 11.02 -8.65 -1.04
N LEU A 48 10.73 -7.98 0.09
CA LEU A 48 9.98 -6.72 0.11
C LEU A 48 10.76 -5.58 -0.54
N MET A 49 12.08 -5.50 -0.33
CA MET A 49 12.91 -4.48 -0.97
C MET A 49 13.05 -4.71 -2.47
N GLU A 50 13.17 -5.98 -2.89
CA GLU A 50 13.30 -6.37 -4.29
C GLU A 50 12.02 -6.10 -5.10
N MET A 51 10.83 -6.12 -4.48
CA MET A 51 9.56 -5.87 -5.18
C MET A 51 9.20 -4.39 -5.34
N LEU A 52 9.86 -3.47 -4.61
CA LEU A 52 9.54 -2.04 -4.66
C LEU A 52 9.70 -1.44 -6.07
N PRO A 53 10.77 -1.71 -6.84
CA PRO A 53 10.92 -1.18 -8.19
C PRO A 53 9.78 -1.62 -9.13
N GLU A 54 9.37 -2.89 -9.06
CA GLU A 54 8.26 -3.43 -9.86
C GLU A 54 6.94 -2.72 -9.52
N LYS A 55 6.63 -2.60 -8.23
CA LYS A 55 5.44 -1.87 -7.75
C LYS A 55 5.45 -0.41 -8.20
N MET A 56 6.60 0.26 -8.12
CA MET A 56 6.74 1.66 -8.56
C MET A 56 6.53 1.81 -10.07
N ALA A 57 7.08 0.91 -10.88
CA ALA A 57 6.91 0.90 -12.33
C ALA A 57 5.44 0.74 -12.71
N LEU A 58 4.73 -0.23 -12.11
CA LEU A 58 3.30 -0.46 -12.35
C LEU A 58 2.44 0.74 -11.95
N VAL A 59 2.74 1.39 -10.82
CA VAL A 59 2.02 2.61 -10.40
C VAL A 59 2.24 3.77 -11.36
N GLN A 60 3.48 3.96 -11.83
CA GLN A 60 3.80 5.00 -12.81
C GLN A 60 3.11 4.73 -14.14
N GLU A 61 3.16 3.49 -14.63
CA GLU A 61 2.52 3.09 -15.88
C GLU A 61 0.99 3.27 -15.81
N LEU A 62 0.37 2.79 -14.72
CA LEU A 62 -1.07 2.98 -14.49
C LEU A 62 -1.43 4.47 -14.45
N GLY A 63 -0.62 5.28 -13.78
CA GLY A 63 -0.80 6.73 -13.71
C GLY A 63 -0.73 7.40 -15.09
N SER A 64 0.21 7.00 -15.94
CA SER A 64 0.32 7.50 -17.32
C SER A 64 -0.88 7.11 -18.17
N ARG A 65 -1.27 5.83 -18.15
CA ARG A 65 -2.42 5.33 -18.93
C ARG A 65 -3.74 5.94 -18.46
N MET A 66 -3.91 6.18 -17.15
CA MET A 66 -5.10 6.86 -16.62
C MET A 66 -5.17 8.33 -17.07
N LYS A 67 -4.04 9.02 -17.21
CA LYS A 67 -4.00 10.40 -17.75
C LYS A 67 -4.40 10.41 -19.22
N GLU A 68 -3.91 9.46 -20.01
CA GLU A 68 -4.33 9.28 -21.40
C GLU A 68 -5.83 9.00 -21.50
N LEU A 69 -6.36 8.09 -20.67
CA LEU A 69 -7.79 7.79 -20.62
C LEU A 69 -8.62 9.04 -20.30
N GLN A 70 -8.11 9.92 -19.42
CA GLN A 70 -8.77 11.16 -19.05
C GLN A 70 -8.73 12.21 -20.17
N SER A 71 -7.63 12.33 -20.92
CA SER A 71 -7.56 13.26 -22.06
C SER A 71 -8.55 12.88 -23.15
N PHE A 72 -8.65 11.60 -23.50
CA PHE A 72 -9.63 11.11 -24.48
C PHE A 72 -11.08 11.29 -24.02
N ALA A 73 -11.36 11.14 -22.72
CA ALA A 73 -12.69 11.34 -22.16
C ALA A 73 -13.14 12.81 -22.19
N GLY A 74 -12.20 13.76 -21.99
CA GLY A 74 -12.47 15.19 -22.07
C GLY A 74 -12.78 15.68 -23.49
N GLU A 75 -12.14 15.09 -24.49
CA GLU A 75 -12.33 15.43 -25.90
C GLU A 75 -13.58 14.81 -26.52
N SER A 76 -13.94 13.60 -26.09
CA SER A 76 -15.01 12.83 -26.75
C SER A 76 -16.42 13.17 -26.25
N GLY A 77 -16.57 13.86 -25.11
CA GLY A 77 -17.87 14.28 -24.53
C GLY A 77 -18.86 13.15 -24.19
N THR A 78 -18.53 11.91 -24.54
CA THR A 78 -19.36 10.73 -24.39
C THR A 78 -19.09 10.07 -23.05
N LYS A 79 -20.08 10.16 -22.14
CA LYS A 79 -20.24 9.22 -21.03
C LYS A 79 -20.61 7.85 -21.63
N GLN A 80 -19.65 7.16 -22.23
CA GLN A 80 -19.87 5.79 -22.66
C GLN A 80 -19.76 4.89 -21.44
N ASP A 81 -20.87 4.24 -21.10
CA ASP A 81 -20.93 3.10 -20.19
C ASP A 81 -20.19 1.91 -20.82
N HIS A 82 -18.86 2.02 -20.87
CA HIS A 82 -18.01 0.97 -21.41
C HIS A 82 -17.83 -0.11 -20.33
N PRO A 83 -18.10 -1.39 -20.62
CA PRO A 83 -17.97 -2.47 -19.64
C PRO A 83 -16.54 -2.57 -19.09
N GLU A 84 -15.54 -2.22 -19.90
CA GLU A 84 -14.12 -2.17 -19.51
C GLU A 84 -13.83 -1.11 -18.42
N LEU A 85 -14.52 0.03 -18.44
CA LEU A 85 -14.40 1.04 -17.38
C LEU A 85 -15.01 0.56 -16.06
N ALA A 86 -16.13 -0.16 -16.13
CA ALA A 86 -16.75 -0.74 -14.95
C ALA A 86 -15.81 -1.77 -14.31
N ALA A 87 -15.22 -2.66 -15.13
CA ALA A 87 -14.23 -3.63 -14.68
C ALA A 87 -12.97 -2.95 -14.08
N LEU A 88 -12.45 -1.91 -14.75
CA LEU A 88 -11.33 -1.11 -14.24
C LEU A 88 -11.65 -0.49 -12.87
N LYS A 89 -12.83 0.11 -12.69
CA LYS A 89 -13.24 0.69 -11.40
C LYS A 89 -13.27 -0.34 -10.28
N VAL A 90 -13.79 -1.54 -10.56
CA VAL A 90 -13.80 -2.65 -9.59
C VAL A 90 -12.37 -3.02 -9.21
N THR A 91 -11.49 -3.24 -10.19
CA THR A 91 -10.08 -3.58 -9.92
C THR A 91 -9.34 -2.48 -9.15
N LEU A 92 -9.56 -1.20 -9.48
CA LEU A 92 -8.97 -0.08 -8.74
C LEU A 92 -9.46 -0.03 -7.28
N ALA A 93 -10.72 -0.37 -7.02
CA ALA A 93 -11.24 -0.47 -5.66
C ALA A 93 -10.54 -1.61 -4.88
N GLU A 94 -10.29 -2.74 -5.54
CA GLU A 94 -9.53 -3.85 -4.96
C GLU A 94 -8.07 -3.50 -4.71
N VAL A 95 -7.41 -2.81 -5.64
CA VAL A 95 -6.03 -2.28 -5.48
C VAL A 95 -5.98 -1.35 -4.26
N LYS A 96 -6.93 -0.42 -4.14
CA LYS A 96 -7.01 0.49 -2.99
C LYS A 96 -7.18 -0.27 -1.68
N LYS A 97 -8.06 -1.28 -1.66
CA LYS A 97 -8.28 -2.14 -0.48
C LYS A 97 -7.02 -2.91 -0.10
N ALA A 98 -6.38 -3.58 -1.06
CA ALA A 98 -5.16 -4.36 -0.83
C ALA A 98 -4.01 -3.47 -0.32
N ASN A 99 -3.79 -2.31 -0.94
CA ASN A 99 -2.78 -1.36 -0.50
C ASN A 99 -3.06 -0.83 0.91
N HIS A 100 -4.33 -0.55 1.24
CA HIS A 100 -4.70 -0.11 2.60
C HIS A 100 -4.42 -1.19 3.64
N LEU A 101 -4.70 -2.47 3.34
CA LEU A 101 -4.38 -3.57 4.25
C LEU A 101 -2.87 -3.72 4.46
N ASN A 102 -2.07 -3.59 3.40
CA ASN A 102 -0.61 -3.64 3.51
C ASN A 102 -0.09 -2.46 4.35
N GLN A 103 -0.64 -1.26 4.16
CA GLN A 103 -0.32 -0.08 4.97
C GLN A 103 -0.61 -0.32 6.46
N LEU A 104 -1.81 -0.83 6.80
CA LEU A 104 -2.18 -1.12 8.19
C LEU A 104 -1.25 -2.16 8.82
N PHE A 105 -0.86 -3.19 8.05
CA PHE A 105 0.08 -4.21 8.53
C PHE A 105 1.46 -3.61 8.82
N ILE A 106 1.99 -2.79 7.91
CA ILE A 106 3.29 -2.12 8.09
C ILE A 106 3.23 -1.20 9.32
N GLN A 107 2.18 -0.39 9.45
CA GLN A 107 2.01 0.51 10.58
C GLN A 107 1.95 -0.26 11.90
N GLY A 108 1.09 -1.29 12.00
CA GLY A 108 0.97 -2.09 13.23
C GLY A 108 2.27 -2.82 13.58
N THR A 109 3.03 -3.28 12.58
CA THR A 109 4.34 -3.90 12.79
C THR A 109 5.35 -2.88 13.33
N LEU A 110 5.38 -1.67 12.78
CA LEU A 110 6.27 -0.60 13.26
C LEU A 110 5.90 -0.15 14.67
N GLU A 111 4.62 0.01 14.98
CA GLU A 111 4.14 0.34 16.33
C GLU A 111 4.54 -0.74 17.35
N TYR A 112 4.41 -2.02 16.98
CA TYR A 112 4.88 -3.13 17.80
C TYR A 112 6.39 -3.05 18.08
N TRP A 113 7.21 -2.84 17.05
CA TRP A 113 8.67 -2.72 17.21
C TRP A 113 9.06 -1.50 18.03
N GLN A 114 8.38 -0.36 17.85
CA GLN A 114 8.60 0.83 18.68
C GLN A 114 8.28 0.54 20.14
N GLY A 115 7.13 -0.08 20.43
CA GLY A 115 6.75 -0.49 21.78
C GLY A 115 7.79 -1.42 22.41
N LEU A 116 8.25 -2.42 21.65
CA LEU A 116 9.30 -3.35 22.10
C LEU A 116 10.60 -2.62 22.42
N MET A 117 11.08 -1.73 21.53
CA MET A 117 12.30 -0.96 21.76
C MET A 117 12.19 -0.04 22.98
N THR A 118 11.00 0.42 23.32
CA THR A 118 10.76 1.27 24.50
C THR A 118 10.98 0.49 25.80
N LEU A 119 10.76 -0.83 25.80
CA LEU A 119 11.04 -1.70 26.95
C LEU A 119 12.54 -1.87 27.20
N PHE A 120 13.35 -1.89 26.13
CA PHE A 120 14.80 -2.06 26.21
C PHE A 120 15.55 -0.74 26.40
N CYS A 121 14.94 0.38 26.00
CA CYS A 121 15.47 1.73 26.17
C CYS A 121 14.52 2.57 27.03
N PRO A 122 14.29 2.23 28.30
CA PRO A 122 13.47 3.08 29.15
C PRO A 122 14.14 4.45 29.27
N SER A 123 13.33 5.50 29.23
CA SER A 123 13.76 6.91 29.20
C SER A 123 14.70 7.31 30.36
N THR A 124 14.84 6.44 31.36
CA THR A 124 15.77 6.53 32.49
C THR A 124 17.24 6.26 32.15
N TYR A 125 17.57 5.59 31.04
CA TYR A 125 18.97 5.47 30.60
C TYR A 125 19.49 6.70 29.84
N GLY A 126 18.62 7.64 29.52
CA GLY A 126 18.88 8.75 28.61
C GLY A 126 19.03 10.13 29.27
N ASN A 127 19.64 10.27 30.46
CA ASN A 127 20.33 11.53 30.81
C ASN A 127 21.20 11.39 32.08
N PRO A 128 22.53 11.25 31.99
CA PRO A 128 23.41 11.46 33.14
C PRO A 128 23.61 12.96 33.49
N PHE A 129 23.08 13.90 32.68
CA PHE A 129 23.34 15.35 32.83
C PHE A 129 22.08 16.24 32.79
N GLY A 130 20.87 15.69 32.98
CA GLY A 130 19.63 16.46 33.04
C GLY A 130 19.06 16.50 34.45
N PRO A 131 18.58 17.65 34.96
CA PRO A 131 17.95 17.73 36.27
C PRO A 131 16.71 16.85 36.28
N ALA A 132 16.69 15.86 37.17
CA ALA A 132 15.53 15.01 37.39
C ALA A 132 14.30 15.88 37.73
N PRO A 133 13.13 15.66 37.10
CA PRO A 133 11.89 16.18 37.65
C PRO A 133 11.63 15.41 38.95
N HIS A 134 11.98 16.02 40.08
CA HIS A 134 11.59 15.59 41.41
C HIS A 134 10.06 15.64 41.53
N LYS A 135 9.36 14.62 41.02
CA LYS A 135 8.13 14.18 41.67
C LYS A 135 8.58 13.40 42.89
N ALA A 136 8.37 14.01 44.05
CA ALA A 136 8.64 13.43 45.35
C ALA A 136 7.98 12.04 45.46
N ALA A 137 8.76 11.00 45.16
CA ALA A 137 8.43 9.65 45.57
C ALA A 137 8.66 9.60 47.08
N LEU A 138 7.57 9.50 47.84
CA LEU A 138 7.60 9.13 49.25
C LEU A 138 8.49 7.88 49.39
N PRO A 139 9.46 7.86 50.33
CA PRO A 139 10.31 6.70 50.50
C PRO A 139 9.45 5.49 50.92
N PRO A 140 9.63 4.31 50.32
CA PRO A 140 9.05 3.09 50.87
C PRO A 140 9.65 2.87 52.26
N ARG A 141 8.83 2.97 53.29
CA ARG A 141 9.17 2.48 54.63
C ARG A 141 9.28 0.95 54.54
N GLY A 142 10.50 0.42 54.42
CA GLY A 142 10.70 -1.03 54.44
C GLY A 142 12.14 -1.47 54.29
N LEU A 143 12.65 -2.12 55.34
CA LEU A 143 13.84 -2.98 55.43
C LEU A 143 15.21 -2.27 55.43
N THR A 144 15.58 -1.74 56.60
CA THR A 144 16.98 -1.60 57.00
C THR A 144 17.54 -2.98 57.34
N PHE A 145 18.47 -3.49 56.53
CA PHE A 145 19.35 -4.59 56.95
C PHE A 145 20.50 -4.00 57.76
N SER A 146 20.42 -4.12 59.08
CA SER A 146 21.56 -3.89 59.96
C SER A 146 22.55 -5.03 59.78
N LYS A 147 23.71 -4.72 59.22
CA LYS A 147 24.84 -5.64 59.18
C LYS A 147 25.57 -5.52 60.52
N GLU A 148 25.24 -6.40 61.46
CA GLU A 148 26.07 -6.60 62.64
C GLU A 148 27.37 -7.29 62.20
N VAL A 149 28.50 -6.70 62.60
CA VAL A 149 29.84 -7.31 62.64
C VAL A 149 30.25 -7.32 64.10
#